data_AF-A0A8J3SMR9-F1
#
_entry.id   AF-A0A8J3SMR9-F1
#
_cell.length_a   1.000
_cell.length_b   1.000
_cell.length_c   1.000
_cell.angle_alpha   90.00
_cell.angle_beta   90.00
_cell.angle_gamma   90.00
#
_symmetry.space_group_name_H-M   'P 1'
#
loop_
_entity.id
_entity.type
_entity.pdbx_description
1 polymer ?
#
loop_
_entity_poly.entity_id
_entity_poly.type
_entity_poly.pdbx_seq_one_letter_code
_entity_poly.pdbx_strand_id
1 'polypeptide(L)'
;MRAVLRRDLDTAVARQVLGRATSLAAQVAAEAAARAPAARVWVTMGDDRVRPSHQDAHRQMIPANLRFKLRKQSAAPGRRAQLLAGYDLAREPRDPSLPAGQRGGCRCIAITVPGVIAAKVQAHPAVLTGSRAVGRVSVAFPRIVESHTGTSDDAPAPFLANAIDAVAARLRARASARP
;
A
#
# COMPACT_ATOMS: atom_id res chain seq x y z
N MET A 1 30.23 49.86 -7.90
CA MET A 1 29.71 48.66 -7.21
C MET A 1 30.16 47.41 -7.96
N ARG A 2 30.95 46.53 -7.34
CA ARG A 2 31.27 45.21 -7.92
C ARG A 2 30.17 44.23 -7.49
N ALA A 3 29.40 43.72 -8.45
CA ALA A 3 28.43 42.66 -8.19
C ALA A 3 29.19 41.39 -7.79
N VAL A 4 29.02 40.95 -6.54
CA VAL A 4 29.54 39.66 -6.08
C VAL A 4 28.55 38.58 -6.50
N LEU A 5 28.93 37.78 -7.49
CA LEU A 5 28.17 36.59 -7.89
C LEU A 5 28.16 35.59 -6.74
N ARG A 6 27.02 35.48 -6.04
CA ARG A 6 26.78 34.44 -5.04
C ARG A 6 26.71 33.08 -5.72
N ARG A 7 27.78 32.30 -5.58
CA ARG A 7 27.84 30.90 -6.05
C ARG A 7 26.89 29.96 -5.28
N ASP A 8 26.19 30.46 -4.26
CA ASP A 8 25.25 29.74 -3.40
C ASP A 8 23.78 30.16 -3.56
N LEU A 9 23.45 30.96 -4.58
CA LEU A 9 22.09 31.50 -4.75
C LEU A 9 21.02 30.39 -4.82
N ASP A 10 21.28 29.33 -5.59
CA ASP A 10 20.33 28.21 -5.73
C ASP A 10 20.06 27.53 -4.39
N THR A 11 21.09 27.33 -3.57
CA THR A 11 20.96 26.76 -2.23
C THR A 11 20.21 27.70 -1.29
N ALA A 12 20.45 29.01 -1.41
CA ALA A 12 19.74 30.02 -0.62
C ALA A 12 18.24 30.05 -0.97
N VAL A 13 17.89 30.00 -2.26
CA VAL A 13 16.50 29.89 -2.74
C VAL A 13 15.88 28.57 -2.30
N ALA A 14 16.60 27.46 -2.41
CA ALA A 14 16.13 26.15 -1.98
C ALA A 14 15.76 26.12 -0.48
N ARG A 15 16.54 26.80 0.38
CA ARG A 15 16.22 26.97 1.80
C ARG A 15 14.93 27.74 2.02
N GLN A 16 14.69 28.80 1.24
CA GLN A 16 13.47 29.62 1.37
C GLN A 16 12.21 28.80 1.04
N VAL A 17 12.31 27.84 0.12
CA VAL A 17 11.17 26.99 -0.26
C VAL A 17 11.04 25.71 0.58
N LEU A 18 11.97 25.44 1.50
CA LEU A 18 11.99 24.20 2.28
C LEU A 18 10.70 24.01 3.11
N GLY A 19 10.25 25.06 3.79
CA GLY A 19 9.00 25.02 4.55
C GLY A 19 7.78 24.73 3.66
N ARG A 20 7.78 25.28 2.44
CA ARG A 20 6.74 25.00 1.45
C ARG A 20 6.79 23.55 0.97
N ALA A 21 7.98 22.99 0.73
CA ALA A 21 8.14 21.59 0.37
C ALA A 21 7.65 20.65 1.49
N THR A 22 7.89 20.98 2.76
CA THR A 22 7.34 20.23 3.91
C THR A 22 5.81 20.29 3.93
N SER A 23 5.21 21.47 3.75
CA SER A 23 3.76 21.61 3.66
C SER A 23 3.17 20.82 2.49
N LEU A 24 3.85 20.78 1.34
CA LEU A 24 3.43 19.98 0.19
C LEU A 24 3.48 18.47 0.50
N ALA A 25 4.53 17.99 1.16
CA ALA A 25 4.60 16.60 1.59
C ALA A 25 3.42 16.22 2.51
N ALA A 26 3.04 17.11 3.44
CA ALA A 26 1.87 16.91 4.31
C ALA A 26 0.54 16.87 3.51
N GLN A 27 0.37 17.75 2.52
CA GLN A 27 -0.81 17.72 1.65
C GLN A 27 -0.89 16.44 0.82
N VAL A 28 0.24 15.97 0.27
CA VAL A 28 0.31 14.70 -0.45
C VAL A 28 0.01 13.53 0.47
N ALA A 29 0.51 13.51 1.71
CA ALA A 29 0.21 12.46 2.67
C ALA A 29 -1.27 12.42 3.04
N ALA A 30 -1.91 13.57 3.29
CA ALA A 30 -3.35 13.63 3.55
C ALA A 30 -4.18 13.09 2.37
N GLU A 31 -3.82 13.49 1.15
CA GLU A 31 -4.48 13.00 -0.07
C GLU A 31 -4.25 11.50 -0.29
N ALA A 32 -3.03 11.03 -0.05
CA ALA A 32 -2.70 9.61 -0.15
C ALA A 32 -3.45 8.78 0.89
N ALA A 33 -3.60 9.27 2.12
CA ALA A 33 -4.39 8.61 3.15
C ALA A 33 -5.87 8.50 2.77
N ALA A 34 -6.45 9.55 2.19
CA ALA A 34 -7.84 9.54 1.72
C ALA A 34 -8.07 8.55 0.55
N ARG A 35 -7.04 8.30 -0.26
CA ARG A 35 -7.08 7.38 -1.42
C ARG A 35 -6.57 5.97 -1.11
N ALA A 36 -6.04 5.74 0.08
CA ALA A 36 -5.44 4.47 0.43
C ALA A 36 -6.49 3.36 0.33
N PRO A 37 -6.15 2.18 -0.25
CA PRO A 37 -7.06 1.05 -0.25
C PRO A 37 -7.37 0.64 1.19
N ALA A 38 -8.55 0.04 1.41
CA ALA A 38 -8.81 -0.65 2.67
C ALA A 38 -7.83 -1.81 2.87
N ALA A 39 -7.63 -2.24 4.11
CA ALA A 39 -6.98 -3.51 4.39
C ALA A 39 -8.03 -4.62 4.46
N ARG A 40 -7.60 -5.87 4.29
CA ARG A 40 -8.38 -7.06 4.58
C ARG A 40 -7.54 -8.03 5.40
N VAL A 41 -8.17 -8.73 6.32
CA VAL A 41 -7.53 -9.74 7.17
C VAL A 41 -8.24 -11.08 7.03
N TRP A 42 -7.45 -12.14 6.90
CA TRP A 42 -7.95 -13.51 6.90
C TRP A 42 -8.05 -14.02 8.34
N VAL A 43 -9.24 -14.41 8.77
CA VAL A 43 -9.52 -14.88 10.14
C VAL A 43 -10.05 -16.31 10.07
N THR A 44 -9.60 -17.14 10.98
CA THR A 44 -10.02 -18.54 11.10
C THR A 44 -10.73 -18.72 12.44
N MET A 45 -11.60 -19.71 12.56
CA MET A 45 -12.32 -19.98 13.82
C MET A 45 -11.44 -20.53 14.95
N GLY A 46 -10.13 -20.72 14.72
CA GLY A 46 -9.18 -21.15 15.76
C GLY A 46 -9.34 -22.59 16.23
N ASP A 47 -10.14 -23.40 15.54
CA ASP A 47 -10.31 -24.83 15.85
C ASP A 47 -9.41 -25.75 15.02
N ASP A 48 -9.25 -26.98 15.50
CA ASP A 48 -8.42 -28.02 14.85
C ASP A 48 -8.99 -28.52 13.52
N ARG A 49 -10.20 -28.07 13.13
CA ARG A 49 -10.83 -28.40 11.85
C ARG A 49 -10.44 -27.41 10.75
N VAL A 50 -9.77 -26.31 11.09
CA VAL A 50 -9.19 -25.39 10.10
C VAL A 50 -8.04 -26.09 9.40
N ARG A 51 -8.03 -26.04 8.06
CA ARG A 51 -6.96 -26.63 7.25
C ARG A 51 -5.61 -25.97 7.55
N PRO A 52 -4.49 -26.71 7.56
CA PRO A 52 -3.17 -26.12 7.83
C PRO A 52 -2.83 -24.92 6.93
N SER A 53 -3.13 -24.98 5.64
CA SER A 53 -2.88 -23.85 4.71
C SER A 53 -3.66 -22.58 5.05
N HIS A 54 -4.82 -22.73 5.68
CA HIS A 54 -5.67 -21.62 6.11
C HIS A 54 -5.26 -21.11 7.50
N GLN A 55 -4.72 -21.99 8.35
CA GLN A 55 -4.09 -21.60 9.62
C GLN A 55 -2.87 -20.73 9.35
N ASP A 56 -2.02 -21.08 8.36
CA ASP A 56 -0.87 -20.27 7.94
C ASP A 56 -1.27 -18.88 7.43
N ALA A 57 -2.45 -18.78 6.80
CA ALA A 57 -3.00 -17.51 6.34
C ALA A 57 -3.68 -16.71 7.47
N HIS A 58 -3.87 -17.27 8.66
CA HIS A 58 -4.49 -16.58 9.78
C HIS A 58 -3.75 -15.28 10.09
N ARG A 59 -4.51 -14.18 10.25
CA ARG A 59 -4.00 -12.81 10.47
C ARG A 59 -3.17 -12.24 9.33
N GLN A 60 -3.11 -12.90 8.16
CA GLN A 60 -2.58 -12.26 6.97
C GLN A 60 -3.42 -11.02 6.67
N MET A 61 -2.81 -9.84 6.87
CA MET A 61 -3.44 -8.55 6.62
C MET A 61 -2.78 -7.90 5.40
N ILE A 62 -3.58 -7.63 4.37
CA ILE A 62 -3.11 -7.17 3.06
C ILE A 62 -4.02 -6.06 2.52
N PRO A 63 -3.54 -5.26 1.56
CA PRO A 63 -4.40 -4.33 0.81
C PRO A 63 -5.55 -5.05 0.11
N ALA A 64 -6.75 -4.46 0.14
CA ALA A 64 -7.99 -5.10 -0.28
C ALA A 64 -8.05 -5.46 -1.77
N ASN A 65 -7.27 -4.77 -2.60
CA ASN A 65 -7.16 -5.04 -4.03
C ASN A 65 -6.32 -6.30 -4.34
N LEU A 66 -5.55 -6.81 -3.37
CA LEU A 66 -4.73 -8.00 -3.53
C LEU A 66 -5.46 -9.26 -3.04
N ARG A 67 -5.10 -10.41 -3.63
CA ARG A 67 -5.49 -11.74 -3.13
C ARG A 67 -4.62 -12.18 -1.94
N PHE A 68 -5.20 -12.91 -0.99
CA PHE A 68 -4.49 -13.65 0.06
C PHE A 68 -3.59 -14.73 -0.56
N LYS A 69 -2.47 -15.03 0.11
CA LYS A 69 -1.55 -16.11 -0.25
C LYS A 69 -1.78 -17.28 0.73
N LEU A 70 -2.40 -18.35 0.25
CA LEU A 70 -2.60 -19.59 0.99
C LEU A 70 -1.53 -20.58 0.55
N ARG A 71 -0.88 -21.29 1.48
CA ARG A 71 0.03 -22.38 1.08
C ARG A 71 -0.75 -23.41 0.27
N LYS A 72 -0.14 -23.91 -0.81
CA LYS A 72 -0.69 -25.07 -1.52
C LYS A 72 -0.80 -26.25 -0.56
N GLN A 73 -1.85 -27.05 -0.68
CA GLN A 73 -1.98 -28.28 0.10
C GLN A 73 -2.42 -29.44 -0.79
N SER A 74 -1.95 -30.64 -0.46
CA SER A 74 -2.44 -31.87 -1.07
C SER A 74 -3.86 -32.17 -0.59
N ALA A 75 -4.73 -32.60 -1.50
CA ALA A 75 -6.13 -32.92 -1.24
C ALA A 75 -6.42 -34.43 -1.40
N ALA A 76 -5.42 -35.29 -1.20
CA ALA A 76 -5.55 -36.72 -1.44
C ALA A 76 -6.54 -37.36 -0.45
N PRO A 77 -7.62 -38.02 -0.92
CA PRO A 77 -8.55 -38.74 -0.05
C PRO A 77 -7.83 -39.79 0.81
N GLY A 78 -8.18 -39.88 2.10
CA GLY A 78 -7.62 -40.87 3.03
C GLY A 78 -6.19 -40.60 3.49
N ARG A 79 -5.56 -39.49 3.09
CA ARG A 79 -4.22 -39.08 3.55
C ARG A 79 -4.30 -37.77 4.34
N ARG A 80 -3.38 -37.61 5.31
CA ARG A 80 -3.21 -36.35 6.03
C ARG A 80 -2.82 -35.25 5.03
N ALA A 81 -3.52 -34.11 5.07
CA ALA A 81 -3.20 -32.98 4.23
C ALA A 81 -1.76 -32.53 4.49
N GLN A 82 -0.98 -32.34 3.42
CA GLN A 82 0.40 -31.90 3.48
C GLN A 82 0.55 -30.55 2.77
N LEU A 83 1.28 -29.62 3.37
CA LEU A 83 1.63 -28.36 2.73
C LEU A 83 2.64 -28.61 1.61
N LEU A 84 2.40 -27.97 0.48
CA LEU A 84 3.22 -28.05 -0.73
C LEU A 84 3.94 -26.71 -0.94
N ALA A 85 4.98 -26.73 -1.78
CA ALA A 85 5.64 -25.52 -2.21
C ALA A 85 4.70 -24.64 -3.06
N GLY A 86 4.87 -23.32 -2.93
CA GLY A 86 4.04 -22.34 -3.64
C GLY A 86 2.78 -21.93 -2.89
N TYR A 87 1.98 -21.10 -3.57
CA TYR A 87 0.78 -20.50 -3.02
C TYR A 87 -0.41 -20.63 -3.98
N ASP A 88 -1.59 -20.84 -3.42
CA ASP A 88 -2.86 -20.57 -4.07
C ASP A 88 -3.31 -19.16 -3.68
N LEU A 89 -3.82 -18.41 -4.65
CA LEU A 89 -4.31 -17.05 -4.43
C LEU A 89 -5.83 -17.04 -4.26
N ALA A 90 -6.33 -16.31 -3.26
CA ALA A 90 -7.75 -16.18 -3.00
C ALA A 90 -8.15 -14.74 -2.67
N ARG A 91 -9.23 -14.26 -3.24
CA ARG A 91 -9.89 -13.01 -2.82
C ARG A 91 -10.60 -13.20 -1.50
N GLU A 92 -11.12 -14.37 -1.19
CA GLU A 92 -11.91 -14.62 0.02
C GLU A 92 -11.96 -16.10 0.41
N PRO A 93 -12.41 -16.43 1.62
CA PRO A 93 -12.69 -17.80 1.99
C PRO A 93 -13.67 -18.45 1.03
N ARG A 94 -13.34 -19.67 0.57
CA ARG A 94 -14.11 -20.42 -0.44
C ARG A 94 -14.10 -19.78 -1.84
N ASP A 95 -13.11 -18.96 -2.15
CA ASP A 95 -12.93 -18.39 -3.50
C ASP A 95 -13.04 -19.50 -4.57
N PRO A 96 -13.91 -19.35 -5.58
CA PRO A 96 -14.08 -20.33 -6.66
C PRO A 96 -12.80 -20.67 -7.42
N SER A 97 -11.81 -19.76 -7.46
CA SER A 97 -10.51 -19.99 -8.10
C SER A 97 -9.64 -20.99 -7.34
N LEU A 98 -10.00 -21.32 -6.09
CA LEU A 98 -9.26 -22.29 -5.29
C LEU A 98 -9.59 -23.73 -5.70
N PRO A 99 -8.60 -24.64 -5.62
CA PRO A 99 -8.83 -26.08 -5.71
C PRO A 99 -9.92 -26.56 -4.76
N ALA A 100 -10.66 -27.61 -5.14
CA ALA A 100 -11.76 -28.16 -4.33
C ALA A 100 -11.33 -28.46 -2.88
N GLY A 101 -10.10 -28.96 -2.69
CA GLY A 101 -9.53 -29.26 -1.39
C GLY A 101 -9.23 -28.03 -0.51
N GLN A 102 -9.12 -26.83 -1.08
CA GLN A 102 -8.91 -25.57 -0.33
C GLN A 102 -10.25 -24.88 0.00
N ARG A 103 -11.28 -25.03 -0.85
CA ARG A 103 -12.60 -24.40 -0.63
C ARG A 103 -13.55 -25.21 0.27
N GLY A 104 -13.47 -26.55 0.22
CA GLY A 104 -14.41 -27.44 0.92
C GLY A 104 -14.31 -27.33 2.45
N GLY A 105 -15.45 -27.17 3.12
CA GLY A 105 -15.53 -27.15 4.60
C GLY A 105 -14.80 -25.97 5.24
N CYS A 106 -14.53 -24.89 4.50
CA CYS A 106 -13.77 -23.74 5.00
C CYS A 106 -14.46 -23.07 6.20
N ARG A 107 -13.68 -22.82 7.25
CA ARG A 107 -14.05 -22.23 8.55
C ARG A 107 -13.34 -20.89 8.77
N CYS A 108 -13.25 -20.09 7.70
CA CYS A 108 -12.55 -18.82 7.67
C CYS A 108 -13.49 -17.71 7.19
N ILE A 109 -13.20 -16.48 7.59
CA ILE A 109 -13.83 -15.25 7.11
C ILE A 109 -12.75 -14.25 6.68
N ALA A 110 -13.05 -13.40 5.71
CA ALA A 110 -12.21 -12.25 5.39
C ALA A 110 -12.92 -10.98 5.86
N ILE A 111 -12.24 -10.20 6.69
CA ILE A 111 -12.78 -8.97 7.25
C ILE A 111 -12.08 -7.79 6.59
N THR A 112 -12.84 -6.85 6.06
CA THR A 112 -12.32 -5.56 5.59
C THR A 112 -12.12 -4.64 6.78
N VAL A 113 -10.91 -4.10 6.91
CA VAL A 113 -10.53 -3.16 7.98
C VAL A 113 -10.18 -1.82 7.33
N PRO A 114 -11.15 -0.87 7.26
CA PRO A 114 -10.92 0.42 6.63
C PRO A 114 -9.91 1.25 7.43
N GLY A 115 -9.21 2.17 6.76
CA GLY A 115 -8.34 3.15 7.39
C GLY A 115 -6.99 2.64 7.91
N VAL A 116 -6.75 1.33 7.99
CA VAL A 116 -5.47 0.80 8.51
C VAL A 116 -4.27 1.25 7.67
N ILE A 117 -4.39 1.18 6.33
CA ILE A 117 -3.31 1.61 5.43
C ILE A 117 -3.19 3.14 5.44
N ALA A 118 -4.32 3.85 5.46
CA ALA A 118 -4.35 5.32 5.57
C ALA A 118 -3.60 5.82 6.81
N ALA A 119 -3.79 5.15 7.96
CA ALA A 119 -3.10 5.48 9.21
C ALA A 119 -1.59 5.20 9.18
N LYS A 120 -1.09 4.45 8.19
CA LYS A 120 0.35 4.19 7.97
C LYS A 120 1.00 5.16 7.00
N VAL A 121 0.24 6.11 6.42
CA VAL A 121 0.79 7.14 5.55
C VAL A 121 1.48 8.21 6.39
N GLN A 122 2.75 8.47 6.08
CA GLN A 122 3.57 9.43 6.81
C GLN A 122 4.20 10.45 5.86
N ALA A 123 4.07 11.73 6.17
CA ALA A 123 4.88 12.78 5.58
C ALA A 123 6.15 12.97 6.40
N HIS A 124 7.28 13.17 5.74
CA HIS A 124 8.55 13.50 6.36
C HIS A 124 8.88 14.97 6.13
N PRO A 125 9.60 15.62 7.07
CA PRO A 125 10.17 16.93 6.82
C PRO A 125 10.97 16.94 5.52
N ALA A 126 10.80 18.00 4.72
CA ALA A 126 11.57 18.13 3.49
C ALA A 126 13.05 18.31 3.82
N VAL A 127 13.91 17.73 2.99
CA VAL A 127 15.36 17.83 3.09
C VAL A 127 15.93 18.54 1.87
N LEU A 128 17.06 19.22 2.04
CA LEU A 128 17.79 19.76 0.90
C LEU A 128 18.69 18.68 0.31
N THR A 129 18.66 18.56 -1.01
CA THR A 129 19.54 17.71 -1.79
C THR A 129 20.16 18.57 -2.89
N GLY A 130 21.32 19.15 -2.59
CA GLY A 130 21.92 20.20 -3.43
C GLY A 130 21.03 21.45 -3.49
N SER A 131 20.66 21.86 -4.70
CA SER A 131 19.76 22.98 -4.98
C SER A 131 18.26 22.63 -4.95
N ARG A 132 17.90 21.42 -4.48
CA ARG A 132 16.50 20.94 -4.47
C ARG A 132 15.98 20.75 -3.06
N ALA A 133 14.76 21.21 -2.79
CA ALA A 133 14.00 20.82 -1.61
C ALA A 133 13.15 19.59 -1.94
N VAL A 134 13.34 18.49 -1.20
CA VAL A 134 12.69 17.20 -1.46
C VAL A 134 11.81 16.84 -0.27
N GLY A 135 10.50 16.82 -0.49
CA GLY A 135 9.53 16.23 0.44
C GLY A 135 9.41 14.72 0.21
N ARG A 136 9.19 13.95 1.27
CA ARG A 136 8.99 12.49 1.18
C ARG A 136 7.69 12.08 1.84
N VAL A 137 6.98 11.15 1.23
CA VAL A 137 5.81 10.46 1.78
C VAL A 137 6.07 8.97 1.71
N SER A 138 5.81 8.26 2.80
CA SER A 138 6.05 6.81 2.88
C SER A 138 4.85 6.08 3.47
N VAL A 139 4.71 4.82 3.09
CA VAL A 139 3.73 3.89 3.68
C VAL A 139 4.42 2.56 3.92
N ALA A 140 4.40 2.09 5.17
CA ALA A 140 4.91 0.78 5.53
C ALA A 140 3.74 -0.15 5.85
N PHE A 141 3.46 -1.10 4.95
CA PHE A 141 2.40 -2.08 5.10
C PHE A 141 2.73 -3.37 4.32
N PRO A 142 2.33 -4.56 4.79
CA PRO A 142 2.58 -5.80 4.07
C PRO A 142 2.07 -5.73 2.62
N ARG A 143 2.95 -6.06 1.66
CA ARG A 143 2.64 -6.10 0.22
C ARG A 143 2.15 -4.76 -0.36
N ILE A 144 2.50 -3.63 0.26
CA ILE A 144 2.07 -2.31 -0.22
C ILE A 144 2.62 -1.96 -1.61
N VAL A 145 3.85 -2.41 -1.93
CA VAL A 145 4.44 -2.20 -3.26
C VAL A 145 3.64 -2.94 -4.33
N GLU A 146 3.36 -4.22 -4.11
CA GLU A 146 2.51 -5.02 -5.02
C GLU A 146 1.12 -4.40 -5.17
N SER A 147 0.55 -3.85 -4.10
CA SER A 147 -0.72 -3.13 -4.17
C SER A 147 -0.62 -1.87 -5.00
N HIS A 148 0.52 -1.16 -4.97
CA HIS A 148 0.70 0.09 -5.68
C HIS A 148 0.91 -0.14 -7.18
N THR A 149 1.73 -1.13 -7.54
CA THR A 149 2.13 -1.43 -8.93
C THR A 149 1.25 -2.48 -9.61
N GLY A 150 0.46 -3.22 -8.85
CA GLY A 150 -0.27 -4.39 -9.35
C GLY A 150 0.60 -5.64 -9.40
N THR A 151 -0.04 -6.76 -9.73
CA THR A 151 0.59 -8.06 -10.02
C THR A 151 0.08 -8.61 -11.35
N SER A 152 0.49 -9.82 -11.74
CA SER A 152 -0.09 -10.53 -12.88
C SER A 152 -1.60 -10.73 -12.75
N ASP A 153 -2.10 -10.84 -11.52
CA ASP A 153 -3.48 -11.27 -11.23
C ASP A 153 -4.33 -10.17 -10.60
N ASP A 154 -3.71 -9.14 -10.00
CA ASP A 154 -4.38 -8.09 -9.24
C ASP A 154 -4.08 -6.70 -9.81
N ALA A 155 -5.14 -5.91 -9.98
CA ALA A 155 -5.03 -4.54 -10.46
C ALA A 155 -4.30 -3.62 -9.46
N PRO A 156 -3.52 -2.64 -9.96
CA PRO A 156 -2.85 -1.66 -9.12
C PRO A 156 -3.85 -0.73 -8.42
N ALA A 157 -3.47 -0.28 -7.22
CA ALA A 157 -4.07 0.83 -6.51
C ALA A 157 -3.00 1.94 -6.37
N PRO A 158 -2.79 2.79 -7.40
CA PRO A 158 -1.68 3.75 -7.44
C PRO A 158 -1.92 5.01 -6.57
N PHE A 159 -2.36 4.83 -5.32
CA PHE A 159 -2.85 5.90 -4.46
C PHE A 159 -1.81 7.00 -4.15
N LEU A 160 -0.51 6.66 -4.03
CA LEU A 160 0.57 7.64 -3.84
C LEU A 160 0.78 8.53 -5.06
N ALA A 161 0.85 7.93 -6.25
CA ALA A 161 1.02 8.67 -7.51
C ALA A 161 -0.20 9.57 -7.75
N ASN A 162 -1.40 9.02 -7.60
CA ASN A 162 -2.65 9.76 -7.73
C ASN A 162 -2.74 10.94 -6.74
N ALA A 163 -2.20 10.78 -5.52
CA ALA A 163 -2.16 11.86 -4.54
C ALA A 163 -1.21 13.00 -4.95
N ILE A 164 -0.04 12.66 -5.49
CA ILE A 164 0.89 13.65 -6.05
C ILE A 164 0.22 14.42 -7.18
N ASP A 165 -0.42 13.71 -8.12
CA ASP A 165 -1.09 14.32 -9.27
C ASP A 165 -2.24 15.23 -8.85
N ALA A 166 -3.04 14.81 -7.86
CA ALA A 166 -4.15 15.60 -7.34
C ALA A 166 -3.68 16.90 -6.66
N VAL A 167 -2.59 16.83 -5.87
CA VAL A 167 -2.01 18.03 -5.26
C VAL A 167 -1.37 18.93 -6.32
N ALA A 168 -0.64 18.37 -7.29
CA ALA A 168 -0.05 19.11 -8.39
C ALA A 168 -1.10 19.84 -9.23
N ALA A 169 -2.21 19.17 -9.58
CA ALA A 169 -3.32 19.77 -10.31
C ALA A 169 -3.93 20.96 -9.57
N ARG A 170 -4.15 20.85 -8.25
CA ARG A 170 -4.63 21.96 -7.41
C ARG A 170 -3.70 23.16 -7.41
N LEU A 171 -2.38 22.92 -7.34
CA LEU A 171 -1.39 23.99 -7.35
C LEU A 171 -1.36 24.72 -8.71
N ARG A 172 -1.44 23.97 -9.82
CA ARG A 172 -1.52 24.55 -11.17
C ARG A 172 -2.77 25.42 -11.33
N ALA A 173 -3.94 24.91 -10.92
CA ALA A 173 -5.19 25.66 -10.99
C ALA A 173 -5.13 26.97 -10.19
N ARG A 174 -4.52 26.95 -8.99
CA ARG A 174 -4.32 28.16 -8.17
C ARG A 174 -3.36 29.16 -8.80
N ALA A 175 -2.33 28.69 -9.50
CA ALA A 175 -1.39 29.56 -10.19
C ALA A 175 -2.04 30.25 -11.40
N SER A 176 -2.87 29.53 -12.15
CA SER A 176 -3.61 30.08 -13.30
C SER A 176 -4.75 31.04 -12.90
N ALA A 177 -5.25 30.95 -11.67
CA ALA A 177 -6.32 31.82 -11.15
C ALA A 177 -5.82 33.12 -10.52
N ARG A 178 -4.50 33.38 -10.51
CA ARG A 178 -3.91 34.57 -9.93
C ARG A 178 -3.73 35.62 -11.04
N PRO A 179 -4.44 36.77 -11.01
CA PRO A 179 -4.32 37.82 -12.01
C PRO A 179 -2.95 38.50 -11.99
#